data_AF-A0A412YGJ1-F1
#
_entry.id   AF-A0A412YGJ1-F1
#
_cell.length_a   1.000
_cell.length_b   1.000
_cell.length_c   1.000
_cell.angle_alpha   90.00
_cell.angle_beta   90.00
_cell.angle_gamma   90.00
#
_symmetry.space_group_name_H-M   'P 1'
#
loop_
_entity.id
_entity.type
_entity.pdbx_description
1 polymer ?
#
loop_
_entity_poly.entity_id
_entity_poly.type
_entity_poly.pdbx_seq_one_letter_code
_entity_poly.pdbx_strand_id
1 'polypeptide(L)'
;MDIVPILTKDNLSKEQIEYLQKQQTEYKLVNNIKRNPGHILFSFNRKTGEIKRAAIIHKAAIGLNGLPVTKTETVIEPDCYYDQALNEKNFRKRLKRIGLLDLKNE
;
A
#
# COMPACT_ATOMS: atom_id res chain seq x y z
N MET A 1 4.45 17.78 14.43
CA MET A 1 3.91 17.68 13.07
C MET A 1 5.11 17.71 12.15
N ASP A 2 5.61 16.55 11.76
CA ASP A 2 6.83 16.47 10.95
C ASP A 2 6.45 16.81 9.51
N ILE A 3 6.74 18.05 9.13
CA ILE A 3 6.56 18.56 7.78
C ILE A 3 7.61 17.84 6.94
N VAL A 4 7.17 16.83 6.18
CA VAL A 4 7.97 16.17 5.16
C VAL A 4 8.54 17.27 4.25
N PRO A 5 9.87 17.39 4.09
CA PRO A 5 10.43 18.47 3.32
C PRO A 5 9.97 18.32 1.88
N ILE A 6 9.40 19.40 1.34
CA ILE A 6 9.16 19.54 -0.09
C ILE A 6 10.55 19.57 -0.73
N LEU A 7 11.06 18.39 -1.10
CA LEU A 7 12.25 18.25 -1.92
C LEU A 7 11.96 18.96 -3.24
N THR A 8 12.47 20.18 -3.38
CA THR A 8 12.63 20.83 -4.68
C THR A 8 13.30 19.83 -5.60
N LYS A 9 12.58 19.38 -6.63
CA LYS A 9 12.97 18.30 -7.55
C LYS A 9 14.26 18.59 -8.34
N ASP A 10 14.81 19.79 -8.19
CA ASP A 10 15.84 20.34 -9.06
C ASP A 10 17.27 19.85 -8.74
N ASN A 11 17.49 19.12 -7.63
CA ASN A 11 18.81 18.62 -7.21
C ASN A 11 18.91 17.09 -7.03
N LEU A 12 17.93 16.31 -7.51
CA LEU A 12 17.93 14.85 -7.35
C LEU A 12 18.73 14.16 -8.47
N SER A 13 19.54 13.17 -8.12
CA SER A 13 20.22 12.33 -9.11
C SER A 13 19.19 11.54 -9.94
N LYS A 14 19.57 11.15 -11.16
CA LYS A 14 18.71 10.37 -12.04
C LYS A 14 18.17 9.10 -11.37
N GLU A 15 19.01 8.43 -10.58
CA GLU A 15 18.66 7.23 -9.82
C GLU A 15 17.60 7.51 -8.74
N GLN A 16 17.71 8.65 -8.04
CA GLN A 16 16.74 9.06 -7.02
C GLN A 16 15.38 9.39 -7.66
N ILE A 17 15.37 10.04 -8.83
CA ILE A 17 14.15 10.34 -9.57
C ILE A 17 13.46 9.04 -10.01
N GLU A 18 14.22 8.10 -10.56
CA GLU A 18 13.69 6.80 -10.99
C GLU A 18 13.11 6.01 -9.81
N TYR A 19 13.80 6.00 -8.67
CA TYR A 19 13.32 5.37 -7.44
C TYR A 19 11.98 5.98 -6.97
N LEU A 20 11.86 7.31 -6.93
CA LEU A 20 10.63 7.99 -6.53
C LEU A 20 9.47 7.73 -7.51
N GLN A 21 9.74 7.72 -8.81
CA GLN A 21 8.73 7.39 -9.83
C GLN A 21 8.23 5.94 -9.70
N LYS A 22 9.14 5.01 -9.42
CA LYS A 22 8.79 3.61 -9.15
C LYS A 22 7.89 3.50 -7.92
N GLN A 23 8.24 4.15 -6.81
CA GLN A 23 7.40 4.19 -5.60
C GLN A 23 6.01 4.77 -5.87
N GLN A 24 5.91 5.90 -6.58
CA GLN A 24 4.60 6.48 -6.95
C GLN A 24 3.77 5.55 -7.83
N THR A 25 4.41 4.82 -8.75
CA THR A 25 3.72 3.87 -9.63
C THR A 25 3.21 2.68 -8.84
N GLU A 26 4.03 2.11 -7.96
CA GLU A 26 3.63 1.04 -7.03
C GLU A 26 2.43 1.48 -6.17
N TYR A 27 2.45 2.70 -5.64
CA TYR A 27 1.35 3.23 -4.83
C TYR A 27 0.04 3.39 -5.61
N LYS A 28 0.12 3.89 -6.84
CA LYS A 28 -1.04 4.00 -7.74
C LYS A 28 -1.62 2.62 -8.07
N LEU A 29 -0.76 1.63 -8.32
CA LEU A 29 -1.18 0.26 -8.60
C LEU A 29 -1.94 -0.33 -7.41
N VAL A 30 -1.45 -0.15 -6.18
CA VAL A 30 -2.12 -0.62 -4.95
C VAL A 30 -3.50 0.02 -4.79
N ASN A 31 -3.65 1.33 -5.03
CA ASN A 31 -4.94 2.00 -4.95
C ASN A 31 -5.94 1.56 -6.04
N ASN A 32 -5.44 1.09 -7.20
CA ASN A 32 -6.27 0.58 -8.29
C ASN A 32 -6.63 -0.90 -8.15
N ILE A 33 -6.16 -1.60 -7.11
CA ILE A 33 -6.51 -3.01 -6.91
C ILE A 33 -8.01 -3.14 -6.68
N LYS A 34 -8.70 -3.86 -7.57
CA LYS A 34 -10.12 -4.16 -7.42
C LYS A 34 -10.36 -4.97 -6.15
N ARG A 35 -11.31 -4.54 -5.33
CA ARG A 35 -11.68 -5.24 -4.08
C ARG A 35 -12.36 -6.57 -4.38
N ASN A 36 -11.91 -7.62 -3.72
CA ASN A 36 -12.55 -8.92 -3.69
C ASN A 36 -13.56 -8.94 -2.52
N PRO A 37 -14.85 -9.19 -2.78
CA PRO A 37 -15.85 -9.30 -1.71
C PRO A 37 -15.44 -10.31 -0.64
N GLY A 38 -15.66 -9.97 0.63
CA GLY A 38 -15.29 -10.81 1.77
C GLY A 38 -13.80 -10.84 2.11
N HIS A 39 -12.92 -10.28 1.28
CA HIS A 39 -11.49 -10.18 1.59
C HIS A 39 -11.15 -8.87 2.29
N ILE A 40 -10.09 -8.95 3.09
CA ILE A 40 -9.47 -7.82 3.78
C ILE A 40 -8.13 -7.55 3.11
N LEU A 41 -7.81 -6.28 2.91
CA LEU A 41 -6.48 -5.87 2.47
C LEU A 41 -5.51 -5.93 3.66
N PHE A 42 -4.50 -6.78 3.56
CA PHE A 42 -3.43 -6.88 4.53
C PHE A 42 -2.17 -6.19 4.00
N SER A 43 -1.35 -5.73 4.93
CA SER A 43 -0.02 -5.19 4.71
C SER A 43 1.00 -6.00 5.49
N PHE A 44 2.14 -6.27 4.87
CA PHE A 44 3.29 -6.92 5.45
C PHE A 44 4.50 -6.00 5.35
N ASN A 45 5.04 -5.57 6.48
CA ASN A 45 6.24 -4.76 6.50
C ASN A 45 7.46 -5.67 6.29
N ARG A 46 8.20 -5.45 5.19
CA ARG A 46 9.36 -6.30 4.84
C ARG A 46 10.55 -6.12 5.79
N LYS A 47 10.64 -4.98 6.48
CA LYS A 47 11.73 -4.68 7.41
C LYS A 47 11.45 -5.25 8.80
N THR A 48 10.24 -5.06 9.33
CA THR A 48 9.88 -5.50 10.69
C THR A 48 9.32 -6.92 10.73
N GLY A 49 8.83 -7.43 9.59
CA GLY A 49 8.14 -8.73 9.53
C GLY A 49 6.70 -8.69 10.05
N GLU A 50 6.18 -7.52 10.39
CA GLU A 50 4.84 -7.37 10.95
C GLU A 50 3.76 -7.48 9.88
N ILE A 51 2.67 -8.16 10.24
CA ILE A 51 1.45 -8.27 9.44
C ILE A 51 0.36 -7.45 10.12
N LYS A 52 -0.28 -6.56 9.37
CA LYS A 52 -1.42 -5.77 9.85
C LYS A 52 -2.47 -5.57 8.77
N ARG A 53 -3.69 -5.21 9.17
CA ARG A 53 -4.74 -4.80 8.23
C ARG A 53 -4.41 -3.42 7.68
N ALA A 54 -4.51 -3.24 6.37
CA ALA A 54 -4.29 -1.94 5.76
C ALA A 54 -5.43 -0.98 6.13
N ALA A 55 -5.08 0.25 6.51
CA ALA A 55 -6.07 1.29 6.76
C ALA A 55 -6.65 1.79 5.44
N ILE A 56 -7.98 1.80 5.34
CA ILE A 56 -8.72 2.31 4.18
C ILE A 56 -9.41 3.60 4.61
N ILE A 57 -9.11 4.70 3.94
CA ILE A 57 -9.74 5.99 4.15
C ILE A 57 -10.87 6.14 3.13
N HIS A 58 -12.06 6.45 3.63
CA HIS A 58 -13.21 6.78 2.80
C HIS A 58 -13.30 8.31 2.67
N LYS A 59 -13.03 8.82 1.49
CA LYS A 59 -13.19 10.25 1.16
C LYS A 59 -14.50 10.45 0.42
N ALA A 60 -15.36 11.31 0.95
CA ALA A 60 -16.53 11.79 0.22
C ALA A 60 -16.15 13.04 -0.58
N ALA A 61 -16.52 13.08 -1.86
CA ALA A 61 -16.38 14.22 -2.72
C ALA A 61 -17.72 14.48 -3.44
N ILE A 62 -17.92 15.70 -3.93
CA ILE A 62 -19.08 16.02 -4.77
C ILE A 62 -18.65 15.88 -6.22
N GLY A 63 -19.36 15.04 -6.99
CA GLY A 63 -19.14 14.89 -8.42
C GLY A 63 -19.58 16.15 -9.18
N LEU A 64 -19.11 16.30 -10.43
CA LEU A 64 -19.52 17.43 -11.29
C LEU A 64 -21.04 17.54 -11.50
N ASN A 65 -21.76 16.44 -11.31
CA ASN A 65 -23.22 16.34 -11.37
C ASN A 65 -23.92 16.67 -10.03
N GLY A 66 -23.19 17.15 -9.03
CA GLY A 66 -23.72 17.47 -7.70
C GLY A 66 -24.02 16.25 -6.81
N LEU A 67 -23.77 15.03 -7.30
CA LEU A 67 -24.00 13.80 -6.54
C LEU A 67 -22.78 13.43 -5.67
N PRO A 68 -22.98 12.84 -4.48
CA PRO A 68 -21.87 12.40 -3.64
C PRO A 68 -21.15 11.21 -4.30
N VAL A 69 -19.85 11.34 -4.50
CA VAL A 69 -18.93 10.29 -4.94
C VAL A 69 -18.04 9.91 -3.78
N THR A 70 -18.07 8.64 -3.39
CA THR A 70 -17.14 8.11 -2.39
C THR A 70 -15.92 7.52 -3.09
N LYS A 71 -14.73 7.98 -2.71
CA LYS A 71 -13.46 7.41 -3.13
C LYS A 71 -12.83 6.70 -1.93
N THR A 72 -12.35 5.50 -2.15
CA THR A 72 -11.59 4.74 -1.15
C THR A 72 -10.12 4.82 -1.50
N GLU A 73 -9.32 5.29 -0.55
CA GLU A 73 -7.87 5.32 -0.68
C GLU A 73 -7.25 4.43 0.40
N THR A 74 -6.23 3.67 0.04
CA THR A 74 -5.48 2.89 1.02
C THR A 74 -4.34 3.74 1.55
N VAL A 75 -4.11 3.72 2.87
CA VAL A 75 -2.89 4.30 3.45
C VAL A 75 -1.72 3.38 3.11
N ILE A 76 -0.83 3.88 2.28
CA ILE A 76 0.33 3.12 1.82
C ILE A 76 1.55 3.57 2.60
N GLU A 77 2.21 2.60 3.21
CA GLU A 77 3.42 2.75 3.98
C GLU A 77 4.63 2.27 3.16
N PRO A 78 5.81 2.87 3.39
CA PRO A 78 7.02 2.42 2.72
C PRO A 78 7.39 0.99 3.11
N ASP A 79 8.07 0.28 2.21
CA ASP A 79 8.59 -1.08 2.41
C ASP A 79 7.53 -2.15 2.75
N CYS A 80 6.26 -1.86 2.51
CA CYS A 80 5.15 -2.76 2.79
C CYS A 80 4.65 -3.47 1.52
N TYR A 81 4.40 -4.76 1.63
CA TYR A 81 3.70 -5.56 0.63
C TYR A 81 2.21 -5.63 0.96
N TYR A 82 1.36 -5.36 -0.04
CA TYR A 82 -0.09 -5.32 0.12
C TYR A 82 -0.77 -6.41 -0.70
N ASP A 83 -1.70 -7.15 -0.09
CA ASP A 83 -2.51 -8.14 -0.82
C ASP A 83 -3.82 -8.43 -0.08
N GLN A 84 -4.82 -8.87 -0.83
CA GLN A 84 -6.14 -9.19 -0.30
C GLN A 84 -6.23 -10.67 0.09
N ALA A 85 -6.69 -10.93 1.31
CA ALA A 85 -6.91 -12.28 1.80
C ALA A 85 -8.17 -12.35 2.68
N LEU A 86 -8.78 -13.54 2.76
CA LEU A 86 -9.94 -13.79 3.61
C LEU A 86 -9.60 -13.61 5.12
N ASN A 87 -8.39 -13.99 5.52
CA ASN A 87 -7.90 -13.88 6.89
C ASN A 87 -6.36 -13.84 6.91
N GLU A 88 -5.80 -13.53 8.07
CA GLU A 88 -4.35 -13.40 8.26
C GLU A 88 -3.60 -14.72 8.00
N LYS A 89 -4.18 -15.87 8.39
CA LYS A 89 -3.58 -17.18 8.13
C LYS A 89 -3.35 -17.43 6.63
N ASN A 90 -4.34 -17.07 5.80
CA ASN A 90 -4.25 -17.18 4.35
C ASN A 90 -3.22 -16.20 3.77
N PHE A 91 -3.17 -14.98 4.30
CA PHE A 91 -2.16 -13.99 3.91
C PHE A 91 -0.74 -14.50 4.23
N ARG A 92 -0.50 -14.99 5.45
CA ARG A 92 0.79 -15.56 5.88
C ARG A 92 1.21 -16.74 5.01
N LYS A 93 0.28 -17.64 4.65
CA LYS A 93 0.55 -18.74 3.70
C LYS A 93 1.00 -18.22 2.34
N ARG A 94 0.39 -17.13 1.87
CA ARG A 94 0.75 -16.51 0.59
C ARG A 94 2.13 -15.87 0.65
N LEU A 95 2.45 -15.14 1.73
CA LEU A 95 3.78 -14.57 1.97
C LEU A 95 4.88 -15.64 1.96
N LYS A 96 4.63 -16.80 2.60
CA LYS A 96 5.55 -17.95 2.56
C LYS A 96 5.74 -18.48 1.14
N ARG A 97 4.66 -18.61 0.36
CA ARG A 97 4.72 -19.11 -1.03
C ARG A 97 5.56 -18.22 -1.95
N ILE A 98 5.51 -16.91 -1.74
CA ILE A 98 6.26 -15.94 -2.53
C ILE A 98 7.67 -15.65 -1.98
N GLY A 99 8.06 -16.28 -0.86
CA GLY A 99 9.37 -16.10 -0.25
C GLY A 99 9.57 -14.76 0.46
N LEU A 100 8.50 -14.01 0.76
CA LEU A 100 8.59 -12.77 1.54
C LEU A 100 8.63 -13.00 3.05
N LEU A 101 8.18 -14.17 3.50
CA LEU A 101 8.24 -14.59 4.89
C LEU A 101 9.09 -15.86 4.97
N ASP A 102 10.30 -15.73 5.53
CA ASP A 102 11.20 -16.85 5.71
C ASP A 102 10.70 -17.80 6.80
N LEU A 103 10.93 -19.10 6.63
CA LEU A 103 10.57 -20.16 7.58
C LEU A 103 11.55 -20.29 8.77
N LYS A 104 12.59 -19.45 8.82
CA LYS A 104 13.52 -19.45 9.95
C LYS A 104 12.89 -18.73 11.13
N ASN A 105 12.12 -19.47 11.93
CA ASN A 105 11.86 -19.29 13.37
C ASN A 105 10.56 -20.04 13.71
N GLU A 106 10.66 -21.37 13.76
CA GLU A 106 9.94 -22.19 14.74
C GLU A 106 10.70 -23.51 14.95
#